data_AF-A0A2H3JV29-F1
#
_entry.id   AF-A0A2H3JV29-F1
#
_cell.length_a   1.000
_cell.length_b   1.000
_cell.length_c   1.000
_cell.angle_alpha   90.00
_cell.angle_beta   90.00
_cell.angle_gamma   90.00
#
_symmetry.space_group_name_H-M   'P 1'
#
loop_
_entity.id
_entity.type
_entity.pdbx_description
1 polymer ?
#
loop_
_entity_poly.entity_id
_entity_poly.type
_entity_poly.pdbx_seq_one_letter_code
_entity_poly.pdbx_strand_id
1 'polypeptide(L)' 'YPTIFALAMDILPIQASSVPCEHVFSSGKEITVPCRNHLSPEMMEALQMLKYSTKKHCDVLNFTSGLRKETELE' A
#
# COMPACT_ATOMS: atom_id res chain seq x y z
N TYR A 1 -15.19 -13.56 18.67
CA TYR A 1 -14.20 -14.55 18.20
C TYR A 1 -12.87 -13.87 17.92
N PRO A 2 -12.01 -13.67 18.94
CA PRO A 2 -10.75 -12.94 18.77
C PRO A 2 -9.78 -13.61 17.79
N THR A 3 -9.75 -14.95 17.78
CA THR A 3 -8.87 -15.74 16.90
C THR A 3 -9.23 -15.62 15.42
N ILE A 4 -10.52 -15.70 15.09
CA ILE A 4 -11.01 -15.57 13.70
C ILE A 4 -10.80 -14.14 13.20
N PHE A 5 -10.99 -13.15 14.08
CA PHE A 5 -10.75 -11.75 13.74
C PHE A 5 -9.28 -11.49 13.41
N ALA A 6 -8.35 -11.99 14.23
CA ALA A 6 -6.92 -11.89 13.93
C ALA A 6 -6.55 -12.56 12.60
N LEU A 7 -7.06 -13.77 12.35
CA LEU A 7 -6.85 -14.49 11.11
C LEU A 7 -7.38 -13.72 9.88
N ALA A 8 -8.56 -13.12 9.99
CA ALA A 8 -9.14 -12.31 8.93
C ALA A 8 -8.29 -11.05 8.65
N MET A 9 -7.75 -10.41 9.70
CA MET A 9 -6.87 -9.25 9.55
C MET A 9 -5.56 -9.58 8.85
N ASP A 10 -5.06 -10.82 8.95
CA ASP A 10 -3.85 -11.25 8.25
C ASP A 10 -4.15 -11.66 6.80
N ILE A 11 -5.27 -12.35 6.55
CA ILE A 11 -5.60 -12.93 5.24
C ILE A 11 -6.21 -11.90 4.27
N LEU A 12 -7.15 -11.08 4.74
CA LEU A 12 -7.87 -10.13 3.89
C LEU A 12 -7.00 -9.08 3.19
N PRO A 13 -5.92 -8.53 3.79
CA PRO A 13 -5.06 -7.56 3.11
C PRO A 13 -4.04 -8.19 2.15
N ILE A 14 -3.96 -9.53 2.07
CA ILE A 14 -3.07 -10.19 1.12
C ILE A 14 -3.54 -9.87 -0.30
N GLN A 15 -2.66 -9.24 -1.08
CA GLN A 15 -2.95 -8.91 -2.47
C GLN A 15 -3.00 -10.18 -3.30
N ALA A 16 -4.15 -10.45 -3.92
CA ALA A 16 -4.35 -11.59 -4.81
C ALA A 16 -3.77 -11.39 -6.22
N SER A 17 -3.28 -10.18 -6.55
CA SER A 17 -2.84 -9.79 -7.88
C SER A 17 -1.46 -9.11 -7.86
N SER A 18 -0.70 -9.25 -8.95
CA SER A 18 0.58 -8.55 -9.20
C SER A 18 0.42 -7.10 -9.67
N VAL A 19 -0.81 -6.64 -9.98
CA VAL A 19 -1.08 -5.26 -10.41
C VAL A 19 -0.46 -4.17 -9.49
N PRO A 20 -0.43 -4.32 -8.16
CA PRO A 20 0.19 -3.35 -7.27
C PRO A 20 1.70 -3.23 -7.47
N CYS A 21 2.40 -4.36 -7.69
CA CYS A 21 3.84 -4.31 -8.00
C CYS A 21 4.10 -3.78 -9.41
N GLU A 22 3.27 -4.12 -10.40
CA GLU A 22 3.38 -3.57 -11.76
C GLU A 22 3.18 -2.06 -11.82
N HIS A 23 2.26 -1.52 -11.00
CA HIS A 23 2.05 -0.08 -10.86
C HIS A 23 3.27 0.60 -10.23
N VAL A 24 3.88 -0.01 -9.20
CA VAL A 24 5.13 0.49 -8.59
C VAL A 24 6.25 0.52 -9.63
N PHE A 25 6.45 -0.56 -10.39
CA PHE A 25 7.47 -0.62 -11.46
C PHE A 25 7.22 0.37 -12.59
N SER A 26 5.97 0.52 -13.03
CA SER A 26 5.60 1.51 -14.05
C SER A 26 5.88 2.93 -13.59
N SER A 27 5.56 3.25 -12.33
CA SER A 27 5.86 4.57 -11.78
C SER A 27 7.36 4.83 -11.60
N GLY A 28 8.15 3.76 -11.41
CA GLY A 28 9.59 3.88 -11.34
C GLY A 28 10.22 4.25 -12.70
N LYS A 29 9.63 3.78 -13.80
CA LYS A 29 10.11 4.12 -15.16
C LYS A 29 10.18 5.63 -15.42
N GLU A 30 9.26 6.40 -14.82
CA GLU A 30 9.23 7.86 -14.94
C GLU A 30 10.38 8.56 -14.19
N ILE A 31 10.90 7.97 -13.13
CA ILE A 31 12.04 8.55 -12.40
C ILE A 31 13.37 8.14 -13.06
N THR A 32 13.44 6.94 -13.65
CA THR A 32 14.67 6.40 -14.26
C THR A 32 14.94 6.93 -15.68
N VAL A 33 13.91 7.02 -16.54
CA VAL A 33 14.13 7.16 -18.00
C VAL A 33 13.97 8.59 -18.53
N PRO A 34 12.89 9.35 -18.24
CA PRO A 34 12.65 10.64 -18.87
C PRO A 34 13.46 11.81 -18.30
N CYS A 35 13.94 11.74 -17.04
CA CYS A 35 14.68 12.86 -16.43
C CYS A 35 16.21 12.86 -16.66
N ARG A 36 16.79 11.86 -17.36
CA ARG A 36 18.27 11.69 -17.48
C ARG A 36 19.01 11.79 -16.13
N ASN A 37 18.34 11.48 -15.04
CA ASN A 37 18.95 11.49 -13.73
C ASN A 37 19.78 10.20 -13.61
N HIS A 38 21.08 10.34 -13.45
CA HIS A 38 21.99 9.23 -13.10
C HIS A 38 21.74 8.77 -11.65
N LEU A 39 20.49 8.45 -11.31
CA LEU A 39 20.14 7.89 -10.03
C LEU A 39 20.62 6.45 -9.99
N SER A 40 21.40 6.13 -8.95
CA SER A 40 21.76 4.74 -8.69
C SER A 40 20.48 3.92 -8.41
N PRO A 41 20.49 2.61 -8.70
CA PRO A 41 19.38 1.72 -8.36
C PRO A 41 18.98 1.81 -6.87
N GLU A 42 19.96 1.97 -5.98
CA GLU A 42 19.74 2.13 -4.54
C GLU A 42 18.97 3.41 -4.19
N MET A 43 19.36 4.55 -4.79
CA MET A 43 18.68 5.82 -4.56
C MET A 43 17.25 5.78 -5.10
N MET A 44 17.06 5.09 -6.23
CA MET A 44 15.76 4.90 -6.85
C MET A 44 14.81 4.08 -5.97
N GLU A 45 15.30 2.99 -5.40
CA GLU A 45 14.56 2.16 -4.44
C GLU A 45 14.18 2.95 -3.19
N ALA A 46 15.14 3.68 -2.61
CA ALA A 46 14.90 4.53 -1.45
C ALA A 46 13.83 5.60 -1.72
N LEU A 47 13.87 6.26 -2.89
CA LEU A 47 12.86 7.23 -3.29
C LEU A 47 11.47 6.61 -3.45
N GLN A 48 11.39 5.42 -4.06
CA GLN A 48 10.11 4.74 -4.25
C GLN A 48 9.51 4.28 -2.91
N MET A 49 10.35 3.80 -1.98
CA MET A 49 9.95 3.46 -0.61
C MET A 49 9.49 4.70 0.17
N LEU A 50 10.17 5.83 0.02
CA LEU A 50 9.77 7.10 0.63
C LEU A 50 8.42 7.58 0.07
N LYS A 51 8.25 7.57 -1.26
CA LYS A 51 6.98 7.91 -1.93
C LYS A 51 5.82 7.06 -1.42
N TYR A 52 6.05 5.75 -1.28
CA TYR A 52 5.03 4.82 -0.80
C TYR A 52 4.73 5.00 0.70
N SER A 53 5.75 5.25 1.53
CA SER A 53 5.59 5.51 2.96
C SER A 53 4.73 6.75 3.22
N THR A 54 5.01 7.86 2.50
CA THR A 54 4.22 9.08 2.58
C THR A 54 2.77 8.85 2.15
N LYS A 55 2.53 8.03 1.12
CA LYS A 55 1.17 7.69 0.66
C LYS A 55 0.43 6.82 1.67
N LYS A 56 1.09 5.82 2.28
CA LYS A 56 0.51 4.97 3.33
C LYS A 56 0.09 5.75 4.57
N HIS A 57 0.81 6.81 4.93
CA HIS A 57 0.44 7.68 6.04
C HIS A 57 -0.89 8.43 5.78
N CYS A 58 -1.24 8.68 4.52
CA CYS A 58 -2.51 9.29 4.13
C CYS A 58 -3.64 8.26 3.96
N ASP A 59 -3.33 7.05 3.49
CA ASP A 59 -4.30 5.99 3.19
C ASP A 59 -4.25 4.85 4.25
N VAL A 60 -4.55 5.18 5.51
CA VAL A 60 -4.68 4.14 6.55
C VAL A 60 -5.96 3.33 6.31
N LEU A 61 -5.81 2.16 5.70
CA LEU A 61 -6.90 1.18 5.53
C LEU A 61 -7.38 0.69 6.91
N ASN A 62 -8.55 1.17 7.33
CA ASN A 62 -9.20 0.76 8.56
C ASN A 62 -10.41 -0.16 8.27
N PHE A 63 -10.18 -1.48 8.33
CA PHE A 63 -11.21 -2.51 8.17
C PHE A 63 -12.27 -2.53 9.29
N THR A 64 -12.07 -1.78 10.37
CA THR A 64 -13.00 -1.72 11.52
C THR A 64 -13.84 -0.45 11.57
N SER A 65 -13.64 0.47 10.60
CA SER A 65 -14.32 1.77 10.56
C SER A 65 -15.86 1.67 10.53
N GLY A 66 -16.42 0.62 9.91
CA GLY A 66 -17.87 0.37 9.80
C GLY A 66 -18.46 -0.62 10.82
N LEU A 67 -17.67 -1.13 11.76
CA LEU A 67 -18.12 -2.12 12.77
C LEU A 67 -18.60 -1.45 14.07
N ARG A 68 -18.86 -0.14 14.06
CA ARG A 68 -19.38 0.56 15.24
C ARG A 68 -20.83 0.15 15.44
N LYS A 69 -21.19 -0.27 16.65
CA LYS A 69 -22.56 -0.70 17.03
C LYS A 69 -23.65 0.34 16.72
N GLU A 70 -23.26 1.60 16.54
CA GLU A 70 -24.15 2.72 16.21
C GLU A 70 -24.76 2.60 14.80
N THR A 71 -24.13 1.90 13.86
CA THR A 71 -24.65 1.71 12.49
C THR A 71 -25.54 0.47 12.32
N GLU A 72 -25.68 -0.37 13.34
CA GLU A 72 -26.55 -1.57 13.29
C GLU A 72 -27.99 -1.31 13.80
N LEU A 73 -28.29 -0.08 14.23
CA LEU A 73 -29.59 0.31 14.81
C LEU A 73 -30.47 1.18 13.90
N GLU A 74 -30.08 1.39 12.64
CA GLU A 74 -30.96 1.86 11.55
C GLU A 74 -31.36 0.69 10.64
#